data_AF-A0A8S3IXK2-F1
#
_entry.id   AF-A0A8S3IXK2-F1
#
_cell.length_a   1.000
_cell.length_b   1.000
_cell.length_c   1.000
_cell.angle_alpha   90.00
_cell.angle_beta   90.00
_cell.angle_gamma   90.00
#
_symmetry.space_group_name_H-M   'P 1'
#
loop_
_entity.id
_entity.type
_entity.pdbx_description
1 polymer ?
#
loop_
_entity_poly.entity_id
_entity_poly.type
_entity_poly.pdbx_seq_one_letter_code
_entity_poly.pdbx_strand_id
1 'polypeptide(L)'
;IRVYDPRTCTLLMKLKGHTDNIRALVLNRDGTQCISASSDHSIRIWSLGQQRCITKLHIHSDAVWTLCANEAFTKLYSSGRDRRVYVTDLADTSRSVCVCQETEPVLRNAC
;
A
#
# COMPACT_ATOMS: atom_id res chain seq x y z
N ILE A 1 -8.42 3.35 7.34
CA ILE A 1 -7.69 4.64 7.18
C ILE A 1 -8.67 5.78 7.42
N ARG A 2 -8.22 6.86 8.07
CA ARG A 2 -8.99 8.09 8.23
C ARG A 2 -8.22 9.23 7.58
N VAL A 3 -8.94 10.12 6.90
CA VAL A 3 -8.36 11.31 6.27
C VAL A 3 -8.93 12.53 6.97
N TYR A 4 -8.05 13.47 7.33
CA TYR A 4 -8.41 14.68 8.06
C TYR A 4 -7.99 15.91 7.25
N ASP A 5 -8.74 17.00 7.41
CA ASP A 5 -8.27 18.32 7.01
C ASP A 5 -7.24 18.80 8.04
N PRO A 6 -5.97 19.05 7.63
CA PRO A 6 -4.93 19.46 8.57
C PRO A 6 -5.16 20.87 9.15
N ARG A 7 -5.95 21.73 8.49
CA ARG A 7 -6.19 23.10 8.96
C ARG A 7 -7.25 23.14 10.06
N THR A 8 -8.26 22.28 9.96
CA THR A 8 -9.43 22.29 10.86
C THR A 8 -9.47 21.09 11.80
N CYS A 9 -8.59 20.11 11.61
CA CYS A 9 -8.59 18.81 12.31
C CYS A 9 -9.91 18.04 12.16
N THR A 10 -10.70 18.35 11.13
CA THR A 10 -11.98 17.69 10.89
C THR A 10 -11.77 16.40 10.11
N LEU A 11 -12.59 15.40 10.44
CA LEU A 11 -12.58 14.12 9.72
C LEU A 11 -13.30 14.27 8.38
N LEU A 12 -12.59 14.05 7.28
CA LEU A 12 -13.13 14.13 5.92
C LEU A 12 -13.75 12.81 5.47
N MET A 13 -13.06 11.68 5.71
CA MET A 13 -13.55 10.36 5.27
C MET A 13 -12.93 9.19 6.06
N LYS A 14 -13.62 8.04 6.04
CA LYS A 14 -13.18 6.76 6.62
C LYS A 14 -13.11 5.69 5.53
N LEU A 15 -11.89 5.26 5.20
CA LEU A 15 -11.66 4.15 4.26
C LEU A 15 -11.57 2.84 5.05
N LYS A 16 -12.63 2.02 4.97
CA LYS A 16 -12.76 0.74 5.66
C LYS A 16 -12.51 -0.42 4.70
N GLY A 17 -11.87 -1.48 5.17
CA GLY A 17 -11.73 -2.72 4.39
C GLY A 17 -10.58 -3.63 4.81
N HIS A 18 -9.48 -3.09 5.33
CA HIS A 18 -8.47 -3.95 5.95
C HIS A 18 -9.05 -4.65 7.18
N THR A 19 -8.72 -5.93 7.34
CA THR A 19 -9.22 -6.80 8.42
C THR A 19 -8.19 -6.99 9.54
N ASP A 20 -6.99 -6.44 9.35
CA ASP A 20 -5.94 -6.38 10.35
C ASP A 20 -5.24 -5.01 10.26
N ASN A 21 -4.29 -4.77 11.16
CA ASN A 21 -3.50 -3.58 11.29
C ASN A 21 -2.80 -3.21 9.96
N ILE A 22 -2.84 -1.92 9.65
CA ILE A 22 -2.16 -1.33 8.48
C ILE A 22 -0.73 -1.00 8.88
N ARG A 23 0.27 -1.42 8.09
CA ARG A 23 1.70 -1.18 8.39
C ARG A 23 2.34 -0.09 7.55
N ALA A 24 1.90 0.08 6.31
CA ALA A 24 2.44 1.11 5.43
C ALA A 24 1.34 1.77 4.61
N LEU A 25 1.59 3.01 4.23
CA LEU A 25 0.72 3.82 3.40
C LEU A 25 1.57 4.73 2.53
N VAL A 26 1.18 4.87 1.27
CA VAL A 26 1.79 5.76 0.28
C VAL A 26 0.70 6.54 -0.43
N LEU A 27 0.96 7.81 -0.72
CA LEU A 27 0.08 8.71 -1.47
C LEU A 27 0.75 9.10 -2.77
N ASN A 28 -0.05 9.34 -3.81
CA ASN A 28 0.45 10.02 -5.00
C ASN A 28 0.55 11.53 -4.76
N ARG A 29 1.31 12.23 -5.63
CA ARG A 29 1.61 13.66 -5.46
C ARG A 29 0.39 14.56 -5.50
N ASP A 30 -0.62 14.21 -6.28
CA ASP A 30 -1.86 14.99 -6.41
C ASP A 30 -2.88 14.71 -5.30
N GLY A 31 -2.61 13.74 -4.41
CA GLY A 31 -3.50 13.37 -3.31
C GLY A 31 -4.82 12.74 -3.76
N THR A 32 -4.88 12.16 -4.96
CA THR A 32 -6.11 11.51 -5.47
C THR A 32 -6.16 10.01 -5.18
N GLN A 33 -5.00 9.37 -4.98
CA GLN A 33 -4.88 7.95 -4.70
C GLN A 33 -4.03 7.68 -3.45
N CYS A 34 -4.45 6.66 -2.72
CA CYS A 34 -3.76 6.15 -1.55
C CYS A 34 -3.57 4.64 -1.71
N ILE A 35 -2.39 4.13 -1.38
CA ILE A 35 -2.10 2.70 -1.35
C ILE A 35 -1.73 2.32 0.08
N SER A 36 -2.30 1.24 0.59
CA SER A 36 -2.00 0.74 1.94
C SER A 36 -1.68 -0.74 1.95
N ALA A 37 -0.78 -1.13 2.85
CA ALA A 37 -0.36 -2.50 3.11
C ALA A 37 -0.71 -2.90 4.54
N SER A 38 -1.08 -4.17 4.74
CA SER A 38 -1.61 -4.64 6.01
C SER A 38 -1.10 -6.03 6.39
N SER A 39 -1.23 -6.32 7.69
CA SER A 39 -1.06 -7.68 8.24
C SER A 39 -2.13 -8.66 7.76
N ASP A 40 -3.19 -8.21 7.09
CA ASP A 40 -4.17 -9.09 6.42
C ASP A 40 -3.71 -9.66 5.07
N HIS A 41 -2.40 -9.58 4.80
CA HIS A 41 -1.70 -10.04 3.58
C HIS A 41 -2.12 -9.28 2.31
N SER A 42 -2.93 -8.23 2.43
CA SER A 42 -3.41 -7.48 1.28
C SER A 42 -2.78 -6.10 1.16
N ILE A 43 -2.65 -5.68 -0.10
CA ILE A 43 -2.41 -4.29 -0.48
C ILE A 43 -3.72 -3.76 -1.07
N ARG A 44 -4.12 -2.56 -0.68
CA ARG A 44 -5.34 -1.92 -1.18
C ARG A 44 -5.02 -0.58 -1.81
N ILE A 45 -5.63 -0.34 -2.97
CA ILE A 45 -5.61 0.95 -3.65
C ILE A 45 -6.95 1.63 -3.41
N TRP A 46 -6.90 2.87 -2.97
CA TRP A 46 -8.04 3.69 -2.63
C TRP A 46 -8.08 4.91 -3.53
N SER A 47 -9.27 5.21 -4.06
CA SER A 47 -9.55 6.52 -4.64
C SER A 47 -10.05 7.43 -3.53
N LEU A 48 -9.36 8.55 -3.30
CA LEU A 48 -9.77 9.55 -2.32
C LEU A 48 -10.95 10.40 -2.83
N GLY A 49 -11.00 10.66 -4.14
CA GLY A 49 -12.16 11.32 -4.76
C GLY A 49 -13.44 10.49 -4.68
N GLN A 50 -13.35 9.18 -4.93
CA GLN A 50 -14.51 8.26 -4.83
C GLN A 50 -14.71 7.70 -3.41
N GLN A 51 -13.83 8.04 -2.46
CA GLN A 51 -13.86 7.61 -1.07
C GLN A 51 -14.01 6.10 -0.86
N ARG A 52 -13.42 5.28 -1.74
CA ARG A 52 -13.57 3.83 -1.73
C ARG A 52 -12.32 3.08 -2.13
N CYS A 53 -12.29 1.80 -1.75
CA CYS A 53 -11.33 0.85 -2.29
C CYS A 53 -11.66 0.63 -3.77
N ILE A 54 -10.68 0.80 -4.65
CA ILE A 54 -10.83 0.51 -6.08
C ILE A 54 -10.21 -0.83 -6.44
N THR A 55 -9.12 -1.23 -5.76
CA THR A 55 -8.41 -2.48 -6.03
C THR A 55 -7.93 -3.10 -4.74
N LYS A 56 -8.00 -4.44 -4.64
CA LYS A 56 -7.39 -5.25 -3.58
C LYS A 56 -6.44 -6.25 -4.21
N LEU A 57 -5.20 -6.25 -3.76
CA LEU A 57 -4.12 -7.11 -4.27
C LEU A 57 -3.74 -8.12 -3.18
N HIS A 58 -3.70 -9.39 -3.56
CA HIS A 58 -3.23 -10.50 -2.71
C HIS A 58 -2.00 -11.11 -3.38
N ILE A 59 -0.90 -10.38 -3.32
CA ILE A 59 0.37 -10.77 -3.96
C ILE A 59 1.27 -11.50 -2.97
N HIS A 60 1.23 -11.07 -1.70
CA HIS A 60 2.01 -11.66 -0.61
C HIS A 60 1.25 -12.83 0.04
N SER A 61 1.99 -13.85 0.50
CA SER A 61 1.41 -14.98 1.23
C SER A 61 1.31 -14.75 2.74
N ASP A 62 1.89 -13.66 3.24
CA ASP A 62 1.91 -13.26 4.66
C ASP A 62 1.84 -11.72 4.77
N ALA A 63 1.92 -11.17 5.98
CA ALA A 63 1.78 -9.76 6.32
C ALA A 63 2.68 -8.86 5.47
N VAL A 64 2.10 -7.82 4.88
CA VAL A 64 2.83 -6.79 4.12
C VAL A 64 3.20 -5.65 5.05
N TRP A 65 4.47 -5.33 5.12
CA TRP A 65 5.01 -4.39 6.12
C TRP A 65 5.42 -3.07 5.53
N THR A 66 5.95 -3.07 4.31
CA THR A 66 6.48 -1.85 3.69
C THR A 66 5.93 -1.65 2.29
N LEU A 67 5.83 -0.37 1.91
CA LEU A 67 5.47 0.09 0.57
C LEU A 67 6.39 1.23 0.17
N CYS A 68 6.76 1.28 -1.10
CA CYS A 68 7.43 2.43 -1.72
C CYS A 68 6.93 2.58 -3.15
N ALA A 69 6.63 3.79 -3.60
CA ALA A 69 6.31 4.05 -5.00
C ALA A 69 7.44 4.83 -5.66
N ASN A 70 7.62 4.66 -6.97
CA ASN A 70 8.52 5.53 -7.73
C ASN A 70 7.94 6.95 -7.86
N GLU A 71 8.77 7.91 -8.25
CA GLU A 71 8.37 9.32 -8.35
C GLU A 71 7.17 9.53 -9.29
N ALA A 72 7.12 8.79 -10.40
CA ALA A 72 6.04 8.84 -11.37
C ALA A 72 4.73 8.16 -10.90
N PHE A 73 4.74 7.49 -9.75
CA PHE A 73 3.61 6.71 -9.23
C PHE A 73 3.08 5.65 -10.21
N THR A 74 3.98 5.04 -10.98
CA THR A 74 3.66 3.98 -11.95
C THR A 74 4.06 2.59 -11.47
N LYS A 75 5.03 2.52 -10.55
CA LYS A 75 5.51 1.27 -9.96
C LYS A 75 5.39 1.34 -8.44
N LEU A 76 4.90 0.25 -7.85
CA LEU A 76 4.84 0.03 -6.42
C LEU A 76 5.77 -1.11 -6.04
N TYR A 77 6.63 -0.86 -5.07
CA TYR A 77 7.44 -1.85 -4.38
C TYR A 77 6.74 -2.22 -3.08
N SER A 78 6.62 -3.52 -2.82
CA SER A 78 5.99 -4.05 -1.62
C SER A 78 6.81 -5.18 -1.03
N SER A 79 6.91 -5.23 0.30
CA SER A 79 7.65 -6.27 1.00
C SER A 79 7.03 -6.58 2.36
N GLY A 80 7.31 -7.78 2.86
CA GLY A 80 6.68 -8.26 4.08
C GLY A 80 7.32 -9.49 4.71
N ARG A 81 6.52 -10.14 5.55
CA ARG A 81 6.89 -11.32 6.35
C ARG A 81 7.20 -12.55 5.50
N ASP A 82 6.64 -12.62 4.29
CA ASP A 82 6.90 -13.68 3.32
C ASP A 82 8.29 -13.60 2.67
N ARG A 83 9.12 -12.63 3.09
CA ARG A 83 10.53 -12.44 2.68
C ARG A 83 10.67 -12.15 1.19
N ARG A 84 9.59 -11.71 0.54
CA ARG A 84 9.60 -11.36 -0.87
C ARG A 84 9.45 -9.86 -1.05
N VAL A 85 10.09 -9.35 -2.08
CA VAL A 85 9.84 -8.01 -2.59
C VAL A 85 9.18 -8.14 -3.95
N TYR A 86 8.03 -7.51 -4.11
CA TYR A 86 7.31 -7.45 -5.36
C TYR A 86 7.34 -6.04 -5.94
N VAL A 87 7.45 -5.97 -7.26
CA VAL A 87 7.19 -4.78 -8.06
C VAL A 87 5.86 -4.96 -8.79
N THR A 88 4.93 -4.05 -8.56
CA THR A 88 3.61 -4.02 -9.19
C THR A 88 3.48 -2.82 -10.11
N ASP A 89 2.97 -3.04 -11.32
CA ASP A 89 2.55 -1.96 -12.21
C ASP A 89 1.21 -1.37 -11.74
N LEU A 90 1.16 -0.06 -11.52
CA LEU A 90 -0.05 0.61 -11.02
C LEU A 90 -1.06 0.93 -12.13
N ALA A 91 -0.64 0.94 -13.41
CA ALA A 91 -1.56 1.05 -14.54
C ALA A 91 -2.23 -0.29 -14.85
N ASP A 92 -1.53 -1.40 -14.60
CA ASP A 92 -2.07 -2.77 -14.71
C ASP A 92 -1.65 -3.60 -13.49
N THR A 93 -2.47 -3.57 -12.45
CA THR A 93 -2.17 -4.23 -11.17
C THR A 93 -2.12 -5.77 -11.22
N SER A 94 -2.53 -6.38 -12.33
CA SER A 94 -2.31 -7.81 -12.56
C SER A 94 -0.84 -8.13 -12.81
N ARG A 95 -0.03 -7.14 -13.23
CA ARG A 95 1.41 -7.27 -13.48
C ARG A 95 2.19 -7.00 -12.20
N SER A 96 2.39 -8.07 -11.42
CA SER A 96 3.25 -8.08 -10.25
C SER A 96 4.34 -9.12 -10.40
N VAL A 97 5.59 -8.73 -10.16
CA VAL A 97 6.78 -9.60 -10.31
C VAL A 97 7.55 -9.62 -9.00
N CYS A 98 7.90 -10.82 -8.52
CA CYS A 98 8.82 -10.99 -7.40
C CYS A 98 10.23 -10.64 -7.87
N VAL A 99 10.83 -9.58 -7.33
CA VAL A 99 12.15 -9.10 -7.75
C VAL A 99 13.28 -9.58 -6.84
N CYS A 100 12.99 -9.86 -5.58
CA CYS A 100 13.93 -10.54 -4.70
C CYS A 100 13.19 -11.40 -3.66
N GLN A 101 13.91 -12.41 -3.16
CA GLN A 101 13.53 -13.21 -2.02
C GLN A 101 14.69 -13.21 -1.05
N GLU A 102 14.48 -12.62 0.12
CA GLU A 102 15.45 -12.54 1.20
C GLU A 102 15.45 -13.83 2.04
N THR A 103 16.56 -14.10 2.72
CA THR A 103 16.66 -15.20 3.68
C THR A 103 15.82 -14.93 4.93
N GLU A 104 15.67 -13.66 5.30
CA GLU A 104 14.91 -13.18 6.46
C GLU A 104 13.87 -12.10 6.06
N PRO A 105 12.85 -11.82 6.90
CA PRO A 105 11.84 -10.82 6.60
C PRO A 105 12.41 -9.42 6.34
N VAL A 106 11.85 -8.72 5.34
CA VAL A 106 12.32 -7.38 4.96
C VAL A 106 11.78 -6.34 5.94
N LEU A 107 12.64 -5.90 6.86
CA LEU A 107 12.32 -4.84 7.81
C LEU A 107 12.55 -3.46 7.20
N ARG A 108 11.76 -2.48 7.64
CA ARG A 108 12.00 -1.06 7.32
C ARG A 108 13.26 -0.60 8.03
N ASN A 109 14.41 -0.62 7.37
CA ASN A 109 15.56 0.15 7.83
C ASN A 109 15.28 1.62 7.50
N ALA A 110 15.17 2.44 8.54
CA ALA A 110 15.01 3.88 8.39
C ALA A 110 16.29 4.49 7.81
N CYS A 111 16.16 5.19 6.69
CA CYS A 111 17.10 6.24 6.29
C CYS A 111 16.43 7.59 6.58
#